data_AF-A0A819PCL2-F1
#
_entry.id   AF-A0A819PCL2-F1
#
_cell.length_a   1.000
_cell.length_b   1.000
_cell.length_c   1.000
_cell.angle_alpha   90.00
_cell.angle_beta   90.00
_cell.angle_gamma   90.00
#
_symmetry.space_group_name_H-M   'P 1'
#
loop_
_entity.id
_entity.type
_entity.pdbx_description
1 polymer ?
#
loop_
_entity_poly.entity_id
_entity_poly.type
_entity_poly.pdbx_seq_one_letter_code
_entity_poly.pdbx_strand_id
1 'polypeptide(L)'
;MSSKDSSSQISPIHRIPPFYYIHVLDQNTSVTRLEIGPQKFFKQDNEKIRTGPKRMITIPPGHYCTIENPVVKNEMGQVQFDENGQVKLSHGNLDIRLNKDYKDPFPLYPGEVLKQPVTLLKYVAANSALRLKAILDFDEQRKTGDQWLFEGPGTYIPRKEVSVEEQINATIIGPNQAIKLSAKREITDRMGEHRVAGENWLVKTPGAYLPLAYEIVINIENAHVLTNKNALHLRALKTFTDDFGQTRNNGDEWLVTIEQTETHILNVYEELITIIDITVLNSRQYCAILDPVSADGKNQLGKKKLIVGEKTFFLQPYERLEKGIQEINILDEDEGLILKCTESFEDEIDKVTRMAGDRWLLRGPREYVPPTQVEILMKRKAIPLDENEGIYVRNIKNGRVRTVIGQTYILTENEELWDKELPLRIEQLLQKDSLVEKHIRTKDIDTKTGKRIKWKLVTYHIPQNEAVQVYDYKVKQSRIIFGPDLIMLEPDEHFTHINSSGSMVYSVFLLGYLSLVFFLLYFFFRRYLQ
;
A
#
# COMPACT_ATOMS: atom_id res chain seq x y z
N MET A 1 -57.40 -45.46 30.80
CA MET A 1 -57.57 -46.39 31.94
C MET A 1 -57.84 -45.55 33.17
N SER A 2 -59.02 -45.77 33.76
CA SER A 2 -59.47 -45.18 35.02
C SER A 2 -58.50 -45.49 36.15
N SER A 3 -58.10 -44.47 36.90
CA SER A 3 -57.39 -44.65 38.16
C SER A 3 -57.83 -43.61 39.20
N LYS A 4 -58.93 -43.97 39.87
CA LYS A 4 -59.29 -43.69 41.26
C LYS A 4 -59.20 -42.22 41.71
N ASP A 5 -60.31 -41.51 41.51
CA ASP A 5 -60.77 -40.54 42.51
C ASP A 5 -61.06 -41.29 43.82
N SER A 6 -60.07 -41.32 44.71
CA SER A 6 -60.28 -41.72 46.09
C SER A 6 -60.89 -40.54 46.84
N SER A 7 -62.20 -40.62 47.08
CA SER A 7 -62.93 -39.86 48.08
C SER A 7 -62.16 -39.84 49.41
N SER A 8 -61.48 -38.72 49.71
CA SER A 8 -60.78 -38.53 50.97
C SER A 8 -61.80 -38.49 52.09
N GLN A 9 -61.83 -39.55 52.91
CA GLN A 9 -62.49 -39.58 54.20
C GLN A 9 -62.16 -38.30 54.98
N ILE A 10 -63.18 -37.59 55.45
CA ILE A 10 -63.05 -36.39 56.28
C ILE A 10 -62.58 -36.86 57.66
N SER A 11 -61.27 -37.08 57.80
CA SER A 11 -60.67 -37.36 59.10
C SER A 11 -60.67 -36.05 59.92
N PRO A 12 -61.32 -35.97 61.10
CA PRO A 12 -61.34 -34.74 61.92
C PRO A 12 -59.95 -34.38 62.49
N ILE A 13 -59.00 -35.32 62.43
CA ILE A 13 -57.65 -35.19 62.96
C ILE A 13 -56.65 -35.24 61.80
N HIS A 14 -55.87 -34.17 61.66
CA HIS A 14 -54.78 -34.09 60.69
C HIS A 14 -53.44 -34.05 61.42
N ARG A 15 -52.60 -35.08 61.21
CA ARG A 15 -51.25 -35.10 61.78
C ARG A 15 -50.33 -34.28 60.88
N ILE A 16 -49.75 -33.20 61.42
CA ILE A 16 -48.73 -32.40 60.74
C ILE A 16 -47.35 -32.91 61.19
N PRO A 17 -46.55 -33.53 60.31
CA PRO A 17 -45.20 -33.99 60.66
C PRO A 17 -44.23 -32.82 60.99
N PRO A 18 -43.08 -33.08 61.63
CA PRO A 18 -42.02 -32.08 61.80
C PRO A 18 -41.58 -31.51 60.44
N PHE A 19 -41.36 -30.19 60.36
CA PHE A 19 -41.00 -29.47 59.12
C PHE A 19 -42.05 -29.52 58.00
N TYR A 20 -43.31 -29.76 58.35
CA TYR A 20 -44.45 -29.59 57.45
C TYR A 20 -45.38 -28.50 57.96
N TYR A 21 -46.15 -27.90 57.05
CA TYR A 21 -47.15 -26.89 57.38
C TYR A 21 -48.43 -27.07 56.55
N ILE A 22 -49.55 -26.57 57.08
CA ILE A 22 -50.85 -26.52 56.38
C ILE A 22 -51.43 -25.11 56.44
N HIS A 23 -52.29 -24.77 55.47
CA HIS A 23 -53.08 -23.54 55.51
C HIS A 23 -54.52 -23.87 55.86
N VAL A 24 -55.05 -23.25 56.91
CA VAL A 24 -56.42 -23.44 57.39
C VAL A 24 -57.20 -22.15 57.20
N LEU A 25 -58.29 -22.23 56.44
CA LEU A 25 -59.26 -21.15 56.24
C LEU A 25 -60.38 -21.31 57.26
N ASP A 26 -60.58 -20.30 58.11
CA ASP A 26 -61.80 -20.18 58.92
C ASP A 26 -62.91 -19.55 58.05
N GLN A 27 -64.03 -20.23 57.90
CA GLN A 27 -65.17 -19.82 57.07
C GLN A 27 -65.98 -18.68 57.70
N ASN A 28 -65.95 -18.53 59.02
CA ASN A 28 -66.68 -17.47 59.71
C ASN A 28 -65.99 -16.11 59.54
N THR A 29 -64.67 -16.10 59.68
CA THR A 29 -63.84 -14.89 59.59
C THR A 29 -63.23 -14.69 58.18
N SER A 30 -63.31 -15.71 57.32
CA SER A 30 -62.61 -15.78 56.02
C SER A 30 -61.07 -15.65 56.11
N VAL A 31 -60.50 -15.80 57.31
CA VAL A 31 -59.05 -15.67 57.55
C VAL A 31 -58.37 -17.00 57.26
N THR A 32 -57.32 -16.96 56.44
CA THR A 32 -56.44 -18.13 56.27
C THR A 32 -55.22 -17.98 57.17
N ARG A 33 -55.01 -18.95 58.07
CA ARG A 33 -53.85 -19.00 58.96
C ARG A 33 -52.93 -20.17 58.65
N LEU A 34 -51.71 -20.07 59.16
CA LEU A 34 -50.64 -21.05 58.99
C LEU A 34 -50.54 -21.91 60.25
N GLU A 35 -50.56 -23.24 60.08
CA GLU A 35 -50.32 -24.20 61.17
C GLU A 35 -49.05 -25.00 60.88
N ILE A 36 -48.11 -24.97 61.82
CA ILE A 36 -46.76 -25.57 61.72
C ILE A 36 -46.71 -26.87 62.52
N GLY A 37 -46.08 -27.92 61.99
CA GLY A 37 -45.81 -29.16 62.73
C GLY A 37 -44.55 -29.09 63.61
N PRO A 38 -44.37 -30.00 64.58
CA PRO A 38 -45.15 -31.22 64.79
C PRO A 38 -46.36 -31.01 65.71
N GLN A 39 -47.56 -31.17 65.17
CA GLN A 39 -48.80 -31.12 65.97
C GLN A 39 -49.90 -31.99 65.36
N LYS A 40 -50.84 -32.44 66.20
CA LYS A 40 -52.10 -33.04 65.74
C LYS A 40 -53.12 -31.91 65.66
N PHE A 41 -53.43 -31.49 64.45
CA PHE A 41 -54.41 -30.45 64.20
C PHE A 41 -55.83 -31.04 64.22
N PHE A 42 -56.68 -30.49 65.10
CA PHE A 42 -58.09 -30.85 65.21
C PHE A 42 -58.90 -29.81 64.44
N LYS A 43 -59.47 -30.23 63.31
CA LYS A 43 -60.23 -29.35 62.43
C LYS A 43 -61.60 -29.06 63.06
N GLN A 44 -61.93 -27.79 63.25
CA GLN A 44 -63.27 -27.37 63.69
C GLN A 44 -64.27 -27.35 62.53
N ASP A 45 -65.57 -27.32 62.84
CA ASP A 45 -66.63 -27.37 61.83
C ASP A 45 -66.59 -26.19 60.84
N ASN A 46 -66.21 -25.00 61.33
CA ASN A 46 -66.07 -23.78 60.54
C ASN A 46 -64.73 -23.68 59.79
N GLU A 47 -63.87 -24.69 59.84
CA GLU A 47 -62.53 -24.62 59.24
C GLU A 47 -62.43 -25.46 57.98
N LYS A 48 -61.59 -25.02 57.03
CA LYS A 48 -61.30 -25.76 55.80
C LYS A 48 -59.81 -25.73 55.53
N ILE A 49 -59.20 -26.89 55.33
CA ILE A 49 -57.79 -26.97 54.92
C ILE A 49 -57.72 -26.56 53.44
N ARG A 50 -57.02 -25.46 53.18
CA ARG A 50 -56.83 -24.90 51.83
C ARG A 50 -55.61 -25.50 51.14
N THR A 51 -54.53 -25.68 51.90
CA THR A 51 -53.28 -26.27 51.41
C THR A 51 -52.88 -27.40 52.34
N GLY A 52 -52.80 -28.62 51.79
CA GLY A 52 -52.41 -29.83 52.53
C GLY A 52 -50.94 -29.83 52.96
N PRO A 53 -50.48 -30.82 53.74
CA PRO A 53 -49.18 -30.76 54.41
C PRO A 53 -48.05 -30.64 53.39
N LYS A 54 -47.49 -29.44 53.29
CA LYS A 54 -46.34 -29.13 52.44
C LYS A 54 -45.08 -29.12 53.30
N ARG A 55 -43.98 -29.60 52.72
CA ARG A 55 -42.67 -29.55 53.36
C ARG A 55 -42.19 -28.10 53.42
N MET A 56 -41.63 -27.70 54.55
CA MET A 56 -40.96 -26.41 54.72
C MET A 56 -39.76 -26.31 53.78
N ILE A 57 -39.43 -25.09 53.40
CA ILE A 57 -38.30 -24.81 52.52
C ILE A 57 -37.04 -24.78 53.36
N THR A 58 -36.07 -25.59 52.96
CA THR A 58 -34.72 -25.62 53.55
C THR A 58 -33.74 -25.08 52.52
N ILE A 59 -33.02 -24.01 52.86
CA ILE A 59 -32.01 -23.41 51.97
C ILE A 59 -30.64 -23.93 52.42
N PRO A 60 -29.93 -24.77 51.64
CA PRO A 60 -28.58 -25.18 51.97
C PRO A 60 -27.58 -24.01 51.90
N PRO A 61 -26.38 -24.13 52.49
CA PRO A 61 -25.33 -23.14 52.33
C PRO A 61 -25.02 -22.87 50.85
N GLY A 62 -24.78 -21.61 50.50
CA GLY A 62 -24.51 -21.21 49.11
C GLY A 62 -25.72 -21.22 48.17
N HIS A 63 -26.92 -21.45 48.68
CA HIS A 63 -28.16 -21.39 47.90
C HIS A 63 -29.04 -20.20 48.33
N TYR A 64 -30.00 -19.87 47.47
CA TYR A 64 -31.04 -18.88 47.72
C TYR A 64 -32.37 -19.36 47.15
N CYS A 65 -33.47 -18.73 47.57
CA CYS A 65 -34.76 -18.87 46.89
C CYS A 65 -35.45 -17.51 46.81
N THR A 66 -36.31 -17.34 45.79
CA THR A 66 -37.06 -16.10 45.59
C THR A 66 -38.54 -16.33 45.88
N ILE A 67 -39.09 -15.53 46.78
CA ILE A 67 -40.49 -15.59 47.20
C ILE A 67 -41.21 -14.35 46.68
N GLU A 68 -42.39 -14.57 46.13
CA GLU A 68 -43.29 -13.54 45.66
C GLU A 68 -44.38 -13.29 46.72
N ASN A 69 -44.76 -12.01 46.85
CA ASN A 69 -45.67 -11.52 47.88
C ASN A 69 -45.20 -11.83 49.31
N PRO A 70 -43.97 -11.44 49.70
CA PRO A 70 -43.41 -11.80 51.00
C PRO A 70 -44.21 -11.17 52.15
N VAL A 71 -44.19 -11.85 53.31
CA VAL A 71 -44.78 -11.29 54.54
C VAL A 71 -44.08 -10.01 54.99
N VAL A 72 -44.88 -9.05 55.49
CA VAL A 72 -44.35 -7.83 56.11
C VAL A 72 -43.88 -8.17 57.53
N LYS A 73 -42.62 -7.85 57.84
CA LYS A 73 -42.00 -8.08 59.15
C LYS A 73 -41.74 -6.75 59.85
N ASN A 74 -41.90 -6.74 61.18
CA ASN A 74 -41.48 -5.65 62.07
C ASN A 74 -39.95 -5.58 62.18
N GLU A 75 -39.44 -4.51 62.79
CA GLU A 75 -38.00 -4.35 63.10
C GLU A 75 -37.42 -5.51 63.94
N MET A 76 -38.27 -6.20 64.72
CA MET A 76 -37.92 -7.39 65.48
C MET A 76 -38.04 -8.71 64.69
N GLY A 77 -38.28 -8.65 63.38
CA GLY A 77 -38.41 -9.83 62.50
C GLY A 77 -39.73 -10.61 62.64
N GLN A 78 -40.68 -10.12 63.42
CA GLN A 78 -42.00 -10.73 63.64
C GLN A 78 -42.98 -10.36 62.51
N VAL A 79 -43.83 -11.30 62.12
CA VAL A 79 -44.83 -11.10 61.05
C VAL A 79 -45.97 -10.20 61.52
N GLN A 80 -46.33 -9.21 60.71
CA GLN A 80 -47.48 -8.33 60.96
C GLN A 80 -48.79 -9.00 60.51
N PHE A 81 -49.85 -8.75 61.29
CA PHE A 81 -51.22 -9.16 60.98
C PHE A 81 -52.10 -7.91 60.82
N ASP A 82 -53.07 -7.99 59.93
CA ASP A 82 -54.11 -6.98 59.74
C ASP A 82 -55.14 -7.04 60.88
N GLU A 83 -56.07 -6.07 60.94
CA GLU A 83 -57.12 -5.97 61.98
C GLU A 83 -57.98 -7.23 62.10
N ASN A 84 -58.13 -7.97 61.00
CA ASN A 84 -58.88 -9.22 60.93
C ASN A 84 -58.03 -10.46 61.30
N GLY A 85 -56.76 -10.31 61.68
CA GLY A 85 -55.86 -11.42 61.99
C GLY A 85 -55.28 -12.14 60.77
N GLN A 86 -55.44 -11.58 59.57
CA GLN A 86 -54.80 -12.08 58.35
C GLN A 86 -53.35 -11.58 58.25
N VAL A 87 -52.45 -12.40 57.71
CA VAL A 87 -51.05 -12.03 57.52
C VAL A 87 -50.92 -10.94 56.47
N LYS A 88 -50.22 -9.86 56.81
CA LYS A 88 -49.97 -8.75 55.89
C LYS A 88 -48.88 -9.11 54.89
N LEU A 89 -49.20 -9.04 53.61
CA LEU A 89 -48.26 -9.35 52.51
C LEU A 89 -47.84 -8.08 51.78
N SER A 90 -46.61 -8.07 51.32
CA SER A 90 -46.11 -7.05 50.39
C SER A 90 -46.42 -7.49 48.97
N HIS A 91 -47.66 -7.25 48.53
CA HIS A 91 -48.14 -7.67 47.21
C HIS A 91 -47.30 -7.06 46.07
N GLY A 92 -46.93 -7.88 45.08
CA GLY A 92 -46.15 -7.47 43.91
C GLY A 92 -44.64 -7.36 44.17
N ASN A 93 -44.19 -7.54 45.41
CA ASN A 93 -42.77 -7.51 45.75
C ASN A 93 -42.15 -8.91 45.76
N LEU A 94 -40.82 -8.94 45.63
CA LEU A 94 -39.99 -10.13 45.72
C LEU A 94 -39.08 -10.05 46.95
N ASP A 95 -38.88 -11.19 47.61
CA ASP A 95 -37.93 -11.37 48.70
C ASP A 95 -36.95 -12.49 48.33
N ILE A 96 -35.66 -12.22 48.49
CA ILE A 96 -34.59 -13.17 48.18
C ILE A 96 -34.04 -13.67 49.50
N ARG A 97 -34.35 -14.92 49.83
CA ARG A 97 -33.95 -15.54 51.10
C ARG A 97 -32.64 -16.28 50.92
N LEU A 98 -31.68 -15.98 51.78
CA LEU A 98 -30.37 -16.64 51.86
C LEU A 98 -30.31 -17.55 53.08
N ASN A 99 -29.46 -18.58 53.03
CA ASN A 99 -29.20 -19.45 54.18
C ASN A 99 -28.74 -18.66 55.43
N LYS A 100 -27.98 -17.57 55.26
CA LYS A 100 -27.47 -16.76 56.37
C LYS A 100 -28.60 -16.24 57.28
N ASP A 101 -29.70 -15.80 56.67
CA ASP A 101 -30.83 -15.19 57.36
C ASP A 101 -31.91 -16.23 57.71
N TYR A 102 -32.00 -17.32 56.95
CA TYR A 102 -32.95 -18.42 57.12
C TYR A 102 -32.20 -19.76 57.24
N LYS A 103 -31.55 -19.98 58.39
CA LYS A 103 -30.85 -21.24 58.69
C LYS A 103 -31.83 -22.39 58.93
N ASP A 104 -32.94 -22.09 59.59
CA ASP A 104 -33.96 -23.07 59.92
C ASP A 104 -35.00 -23.21 58.80
N PRO A 105 -35.55 -24.43 58.61
CA PRO A 105 -36.65 -24.66 57.66
C PRO A 105 -37.82 -23.72 57.93
N PHE A 106 -38.28 -22.99 56.91
CA PHE A 106 -39.39 -22.06 57.06
C PHE A 106 -40.61 -22.47 56.21
N PRO A 107 -41.83 -22.22 56.70
CA PRO A 107 -43.05 -22.36 55.93
C PRO A 107 -43.28 -21.15 55.00
N LEU A 108 -44.11 -21.31 53.99
CA LEU A 108 -44.68 -20.19 53.25
C LEU A 108 -45.99 -19.77 53.91
N TYR A 109 -46.20 -18.47 54.09
CA TYR A 109 -47.45 -17.96 54.62
C TYR A 109 -48.57 -17.98 53.55
N PRO A 110 -49.85 -17.91 53.96
CA PRO A 110 -50.96 -17.85 53.01
C PRO A 110 -50.85 -16.65 52.06
N GLY A 111 -50.59 -16.92 50.78
CA GLY A 111 -50.43 -15.93 49.71
C GLY A 111 -48.98 -15.69 49.26
N GLU A 112 -47.99 -16.14 50.04
CA GLU A 112 -46.60 -16.25 49.56
C GLU A 112 -46.51 -17.35 48.50
N VAL A 113 -45.77 -17.07 47.43
CA VAL A 113 -45.53 -18.03 46.35
C VAL A 113 -44.02 -18.22 46.18
N LEU A 114 -43.55 -19.46 46.15
CA LEU A 114 -42.17 -19.76 45.82
C LEU A 114 -41.97 -19.59 44.30
N LYS A 115 -41.47 -18.42 43.89
CA LYS A 115 -41.27 -18.08 42.49
C LYS A 115 -40.07 -18.79 41.89
N GLN A 116 -38.93 -18.78 42.61
CA GLN A 116 -37.76 -19.56 42.23
C GLN A 116 -37.50 -20.61 43.31
N PRO A 117 -37.35 -21.90 42.94
CA PRO A 117 -36.98 -22.93 43.90
C PRO A 117 -35.58 -22.67 44.46
N VAL A 118 -35.16 -23.49 45.41
CA VAL A 118 -33.82 -23.39 46.00
C VAL A 118 -32.76 -23.57 44.91
N THR A 119 -32.04 -22.51 44.59
CA THR A 119 -31.05 -22.42 43.52
C THR A 119 -29.67 -22.07 44.07
N LEU A 120 -28.63 -22.64 43.48
CA LEU A 120 -27.24 -22.33 43.84
C LEU A 120 -26.90 -20.87 43.47
N LEU A 121 -26.19 -20.17 44.35
CA LEU A 121 -25.66 -18.84 44.06
C LEU A 121 -24.65 -18.90 42.91
N LYS A 122 -24.68 -17.92 42.03
CA LYS A 122 -23.80 -17.89 40.86
C LYS A 122 -22.39 -17.47 41.25
N TYR A 123 -21.44 -18.39 41.13
CA TYR A 123 -20.02 -18.09 41.24
C TYR A 123 -19.50 -17.46 39.94
N VAL A 124 -18.75 -16.37 40.07
CA VAL A 124 -18.11 -15.66 38.97
C VAL A 124 -16.61 -15.83 39.12
N ALA A 125 -15.98 -16.44 38.12
CA ALA A 125 -14.56 -16.72 38.11
C ALA A 125 -13.74 -15.43 37.89
N ALA A 126 -12.43 -15.49 38.20
CA ALA A 126 -11.50 -14.44 37.79
C ALA A 126 -11.53 -14.24 36.26
N ASN A 127 -11.27 -13.02 35.78
CA ASN A 127 -11.35 -12.65 34.36
C ASN A 127 -12.76 -12.85 33.74
N SER A 128 -13.80 -12.89 34.57
CA SER A 128 -15.19 -12.87 34.12
C SER A 128 -16.02 -11.91 34.96
N ALA A 129 -17.09 -11.40 34.39
CA ALA A 129 -18.03 -10.54 35.07
C ALA A 129 -19.47 -10.85 34.68
N LEU A 130 -20.40 -10.52 35.56
CA LEU A 130 -21.82 -10.47 35.21
C LEU A 130 -22.19 -9.03 34.86
N ARG A 131 -22.78 -8.84 33.68
CA ARG A 131 -23.43 -7.58 33.32
C ARG A 131 -24.78 -7.53 34.00
N LEU A 132 -24.90 -6.61 34.95
CA LEU A 132 -26.09 -6.36 35.74
C LEU A 132 -26.83 -5.16 35.15
N LYS A 133 -28.16 -5.17 35.23
CA LYS A 133 -29.02 -4.06 34.84
C LYS A 133 -30.03 -3.77 35.94
N ALA A 134 -30.18 -2.51 36.29
CA ALA A 134 -31.23 -2.06 37.21
C ALA A 134 -32.60 -2.15 36.53
N ILE A 135 -33.53 -2.91 37.12
CA ILE A 135 -34.96 -2.94 36.75
C ILE A 135 -35.73 -1.87 37.52
N LEU A 136 -35.30 -1.61 38.75
CA LEU A 136 -35.82 -0.57 39.64
C LEU A 136 -34.64 0.31 40.09
N ASP A 137 -34.96 1.48 40.64
CA ASP A 137 -33.95 2.34 41.25
C ASP A 137 -33.25 1.57 42.37
N PHE A 138 -31.94 1.43 42.23
CA PHE A 138 -31.13 0.55 43.07
C PHE A 138 -30.56 1.32 44.26
N ASP A 139 -29.91 2.46 43.97
CA ASP A 139 -29.29 3.37 44.93
C ASP A 139 -29.34 4.81 44.36
N GLU A 140 -28.94 5.83 45.13
CA GLU A 140 -28.90 7.23 44.68
C GLU A 140 -28.09 7.43 43.38
N GLN A 141 -27.09 6.59 43.14
CA GLN A 141 -26.20 6.66 41.98
C GLN A 141 -26.66 5.81 40.80
N ARG A 142 -27.51 4.79 41.02
CA ARG A 142 -27.87 3.79 40.01
C ARG A 142 -29.37 3.76 39.84
N LYS A 143 -29.81 4.37 38.75
CA LYS A 143 -31.23 4.49 38.39
C LYS A 143 -31.67 3.33 37.51
N THR A 144 -32.98 3.21 37.37
CA THR A 144 -33.61 2.25 36.48
C THR A 144 -32.99 2.30 35.07
N GLY A 145 -32.56 1.14 34.58
CA GLY A 145 -31.93 0.98 33.26
C GLY A 145 -30.41 1.05 33.25
N ASP A 146 -29.77 1.48 34.33
CA ASP A 146 -28.31 1.52 34.42
C ASP A 146 -27.70 0.12 34.41
N GLN A 147 -26.55 -0.01 33.74
CA GLN A 147 -25.78 -1.24 33.64
C GLN A 147 -24.42 -1.09 34.32
N TRP A 148 -24.02 -2.12 35.05
CA TRP A 148 -22.69 -2.21 35.67
C TRP A 148 -22.22 -3.66 35.70
N LEU A 149 -20.96 -3.86 36.08
CA LEU A 149 -20.36 -5.18 36.18
C LEU A 149 -20.24 -5.62 37.63
N PHE A 150 -20.49 -6.90 37.87
CA PHE A 150 -19.98 -7.61 39.04
C PHE A 150 -18.74 -8.39 38.60
N GLU A 151 -17.56 -7.84 38.89
CA GLU A 151 -16.27 -8.43 38.53
C GLU A 151 -15.91 -9.58 39.50
N GLY A 152 -15.48 -10.73 38.97
CA GLY A 152 -14.99 -11.84 39.76
C GLY A 152 -13.54 -11.63 40.25
N PRO A 153 -13.02 -12.50 41.15
CA PRO A 153 -13.66 -13.69 41.68
C PRO A 153 -14.63 -13.39 42.83
N GLY A 154 -15.86 -13.91 42.74
CA GLY A 154 -16.85 -13.70 43.79
C GLY A 154 -18.17 -14.43 43.55
N THR A 155 -18.94 -14.63 44.61
CA THR A 155 -20.29 -15.20 44.53
C THR A 155 -21.30 -14.06 44.43
N TYR A 156 -22.03 -14.00 43.32
CA TYR A 156 -23.07 -12.99 43.12
C TYR A 156 -24.29 -13.32 43.98
N ILE A 157 -24.71 -12.35 44.79
CA ILE A 157 -25.94 -12.41 45.58
C ILE A 157 -27.04 -11.67 44.80
N PRO A 158 -28.07 -12.39 44.31
CA PRO A 158 -29.17 -11.78 43.59
C PRO A 158 -29.91 -10.74 44.43
N ARG A 159 -30.36 -9.67 43.79
CA ARG A 159 -31.18 -8.61 44.38
C ARG A 159 -32.44 -8.42 43.53
N LYS A 160 -33.55 -8.00 44.16
CA LYS A 160 -34.86 -7.89 43.48
C LYS A 160 -34.89 -6.75 42.45
N GLU A 161 -34.06 -5.73 42.66
CA GLU A 161 -33.96 -4.54 41.82
C GLU A 161 -33.09 -4.77 40.57
N VAL A 162 -32.38 -5.89 40.48
CA VAL A 162 -31.31 -6.11 39.48
C VAL A 162 -31.56 -7.37 38.65
N SER A 163 -31.51 -7.25 37.32
CA SER A 163 -31.43 -8.39 36.39
C SER A 163 -29.97 -8.70 36.03
N VAL A 164 -29.67 -10.00 35.89
CA VAL A 164 -28.44 -10.46 35.24
C VAL A 164 -28.73 -10.58 33.75
N GLU A 165 -28.03 -9.80 32.92
CA GLU A 165 -28.21 -9.79 31.47
C GLU A 165 -27.35 -10.86 30.81
N GLU A 166 -26.03 -10.79 31.01
CA GLU A 166 -25.08 -11.72 30.41
C GLU A 166 -23.84 -11.91 31.28
N GLN A 167 -23.07 -12.95 30.98
CA GLN A 167 -21.75 -13.18 31.55
C GLN A 167 -20.69 -12.83 30.50
N ILE A 168 -19.83 -11.87 30.85
CA ILE A 168 -18.75 -11.38 30.00
C ILE A 168 -17.46 -12.03 30.45
N ASN A 169 -16.69 -12.55 29.51
CA ASN A 169 -15.34 -13.05 29.75
C ASN A 169 -14.34 -12.02 29.25
N ALA A 170 -13.19 -11.93 29.91
CA ALA A 170 -12.10 -11.10 29.45
C ALA A 170 -11.55 -11.62 28.11
N THR A 171 -11.26 -10.69 27.21
CA THR A 171 -10.60 -10.97 25.94
C THR A 171 -9.09 -10.98 26.16
N ILE A 172 -8.41 -12.02 25.69
CA ILE A 172 -6.96 -12.15 25.84
C ILE A 172 -6.28 -11.36 24.71
N ILE A 173 -5.45 -10.39 25.09
CA ILE A 173 -4.61 -9.61 24.18
C ILE A 173 -3.20 -10.21 24.22
N GLY A 174 -2.75 -10.77 23.09
CA GLY A 174 -1.40 -11.29 22.94
C GLY A 174 -0.33 -10.19 22.75
N PRO A 175 0.95 -10.56 22.67
CA PRO A 175 1.99 -9.63 22.23
C PRO A 175 1.72 -9.21 20.77
N ASN A 176 2.01 -7.96 20.42
CA ASN A 176 1.78 -7.38 19.08
C ASN A 176 0.30 -7.43 18.64
N GLN A 177 -0.63 -7.40 19.60
CA GLN A 177 -2.06 -7.29 19.36
C GLN A 177 -2.65 -6.13 20.14
N ALA A 178 -3.75 -5.58 19.65
CA ALA A 178 -4.56 -4.62 20.37
C ALA A 178 -6.03 -4.98 20.23
N ILE A 179 -6.81 -4.66 21.26
CA ILE A 179 -8.27 -4.78 21.19
C ILE A 179 -8.86 -3.44 20.78
N LYS A 180 -9.75 -3.46 19.78
CA LYS A 180 -10.52 -2.30 19.35
C LYS A 180 -11.84 -2.26 20.08
N LEU A 181 -12.07 -1.18 20.80
CA LEU A 181 -13.24 -0.95 21.61
C LEU A 181 -14.08 0.19 21.02
N SER A 182 -15.39 0.14 21.29
CA SER A 182 -16.33 1.22 20.99
C SER A 182 -17.17 1.54 22.21
N ALA A 183 -17.40 2.83 22.46
CA ALA A 183 -18.21 3.30 23.56
C ALA A 183 -19.70 3.28 23.18
N LYS A 184 -20.52 2.53 23.91
CA LYS A 184 -21.98 2.54 23.71
C LYS A 184 -22.63 3.83 24.25
N ARG A 185 -22.00 4.45 25.25
CA ARG A 185 -22.42 5.68 25.93
C ARG A 185 -21.16 6.42 26.39
N GLU A 186 -21.33 7.65 26.85
CA GLU A 186 -20.26 8.39 27.51
C GLU A 186 -19.77 7.63 28.74
N ILE A 187 -18.48 7.30 28.75
CA ILE A 187 -17.84 6.55 29.83
C ILE A 187 -16.43 7.09 30.09
N THR A 188 -15.91 6.77 31.26
CA THR A 188 -14.47 6.85 31.52
C THR A 188 -13.90 5.46 31.34
N ASP A 189 -12.90 5.33 30.48
CA ASP A 189 -12.24 4.04 30.23
C ASP A 189 -11.37 3.61 31.41
N ARG A 190 -10.80 2.39 31.34
CA ARG A 190 -9.91 1.88 32.40
C ARG A 190 -8.61 2.67 32.57
N MET A 191 -8.22 3.49 31.59
CA MET A 191 -7.03 4.35 31.65
C MET A 191 -7.34 5.74 32.22
N GLY A 192 -8.61 6.04 32.49
CA GLY A 192 -9.07 7.31 33.03
C GLY A 192 -9.43 8.35 31.96
N GLU A 193 -9.43 7.99 30.69
CA GLU A 193 -9.81 8.91 29.61
C GLU A 193 -11.34 8.93 29.41
N HIS A 194 -11.88 10.12 29.20
CA HIS A 194 -13.30 10.30 28.90
C HIS A 194 -13.56 9.97 27.42
N ARG A 195 -14.46 9.01 27.18
CA ARG A 195 -14.87 8.56 25.85
C ARG A 195 -16.29 9.01 25.56
N VAL A 196 -16.50 9.55 24.35
CA VAL A 196 -17.84 9.93 23.89
C VAL A 196 -18.59 8.74 23.28
N ALA A 197 -19.91 8.81 23.24
CA ALA A 197 -20.72 7.75 22.63
C ALA A 197 -20.37 7.54 21.14
N GLY A 198 -20.08 6.31 20.76
CA GLY A 198 -19.65 5.90 19.42
C GLY A 198 -18.17 6.12 19.13
N GLU A 199 -17.39 6.65 20.08
CA GLU A 199 -15.94 6.74 19.95
C GLU A 199 -15.31 5.35 19.91
N ASN A 200 -14.27 5.19 19.07
CA ASN A 200 -13.49 3.97 18.98
C ASN A 200 -12.07 4.26 19.47
N TRP A 201 -11.47 3.32 20.22
CA TRP A 201 -10.06 3.41 20.65
C TRP A 201 -9.45 2.00 20.72
N LEU A 202 -8.14 1.95 20.94
CA LEU A 202 -7.38 0.71 21.05
C LEU A 202 -6.78 0.57 22.45
N VAL A 203 -6.79 -0.66 22.97
CA VAL A 203 -6.02 -1.02 24.16
C VAL A 203 -4.93 -2.00 23.76
N LYS A 204 -3.67 -1.59 23.98
CA LYS A 204 -2.45 -2.31 23.57
C LYS A 204 -1.79 -3.08 24.71
N THR A 205 -2.30 -2.98 25.93
CA THR A 205 -1.71 -3.64 27.09
C THR A 205 -1.93 -5.15 27.00
N PRO A 206 -0.85 -5.97 26.94
CA PRO A 206 -0.99 -7.41 26.84
C PRO A 206 -1.58 -7.97 28.13
N GLY A 207 -2.48 -8.94 28.01
CA GLY A 207 -3.17 -9.54 29.14
C GLY A 207 -4.66 -9.77 28.89
N ALA A 208 -5.37 -10.18 29.94
CA ALA A 208 -6.80 -10.37 29.90
C ALA A 208 -7.50 -9.01 30.11
N TYR A 209 -8.09 -8.46 29.06
CA TYR A 209 -8.87 -7.23 29.13
C TYR A 209 -10.34 -7.57 29.33
N LEU A 210 -10.89 -7.16 30.48
CA LEU A 210 -12.31 -7.31 30.79
C LEU A 210 -13.06 -6.03 30.34
N PRO A 211 -13.90 -6.09 29.30
CA PRO A 211 -14.64 -4.91 28.84
C PRO A 211 -15.59 -4.39 29.93
N LEU A 212 -15.72 -3.07 30.07
CA LEU A 212 -16.69 -2.42 30.95
C LEU A 212 -18.13 -2.58 30.44
N ALA A 213 -19.12 -2.23 31.28
CA ALA A 213 -20.54 -2.47 30.98
C ALA A 213 -21.04 -1.83 29.67
N TYR A 214 -20.44 -0.71 29.26
CA TYR A 214 -20.79 0.04 28.06
C TYR A 214 -19.68 0.04 26.99
N GLU A 215 -18.65 -0.79 27.15
CA GLU A 215 -17.64 -1.01 26.13
C GLU A 215 -18.05 -2.17 25.24
N ILE A 216 -17.94 -1.98 23.93
CA ILE A 216 -18.20 -2.99 22.92
C ILE A 216 -16.86 -3.40 22.31
N VAL A 217 -16.53 -4.68 22.42
CA VAL A 217 -15.37 -5.25 21.72
C VAL A 217 -15.74 -5.40 20.24
N ILE A 218 -15.04 -4.69 19.36
CA ILE A 218 -15.23 -4.80 17.91
C ILE A 218 -14.43 -5.98 17.37
N ASN A 219 -13.10 -5.92 17.51
CA ASN A 219 -12.16 -6.92 17.01
C ASN A 219 -10.79 -6.81 17.69
N ILE A 220 -9.94 -7.80 17.46
CA ILE A 220 -8.52 -7.77 17.82
C ILE A 220 -7.74 -7.42 16.55
N GLU A 221 -6.94 -6.37 16.61
CA GLU A 221 -6.05 -5.93 15.54
C GLU A 221 -4.65 -6.49 15.78
N ASN A 222 -4.04 -7.05 14.74
CA ASN A 222 -2.67 -7.55 14.79
C ASN A 222 -1.71 -6.46 14.31
N ALA A 223 -0.51 -6.41 14.88
CA ALA A 223 0.53 -5.52 14.40
C ALA A 223 1.04 -5.98 13.02
N HIS A 224 1.30 -5.01 12.15
CA HIS A 224 2.05 -5.21 10.93
C HIS A 224 3.54 -5.26 11.26
N VAL A 225 4.20 -6.33 10.85
CA VAL A 225 5.65 -6.49 10.99
C VAL A 225 6.35 -5.76 9.85
N LEU A 226 7.17 -4.77 10.21
CA LEU A 226 7.97 -3.99 9.28
C LEU A 226 9.34 -4.66 9.08
N THR A 227 9.91 -4.49 7.90
CA THR A 227 11.27 -4.95 7.59
C THR A 227 12.03 -3.80 6.92
N ASN A 228 13.36 -3.92 6.80
CA ASN A 228 14.17 -2.92 6.06
C ASN A 228 13.76 -2.78 4.58
N LYS A 229 12.91 -3.68 4.07
CA LYS A 229 12.45 -3.68 2.68
C LYS A 229 11.06 -3.09 2.50
N ASN A 230 10.30 -2.92 3.58
CA ASN A 230 8.88 -2.57 3.49
C ASN A 230 8.58 -1.40 4.44
N ALA A 231 7.76 -0.46 3.97
CA ALA A 231 7.20 0.62 4.77
C ALA A 231 5.67 0.60 4.68
N LEU A 232 4.99 1.01 5.75
CA LEU A 232 3.53 1.15 5.75
C LEU A 232 3.17 2.56 5.30
N HIS A 233 2.33 2.69 4.28
CA HIS A 233 1.78 3.97 3.84
C HIS A 233 0.42 4.18 4.50
N LEU A 234 0.38 5.15 5.41
CA LEU A 234 -0.76 5.47 6.24
C LEU A 234 -1.38 6.82 5.87
N ARG A 235 -2.68 6.93 6.12
CA ARG A 235 -3.46 8.17 6.03
C ARG A 235 -4.20 8.46 7.32
N ALA A 236 -4.21 9.72 7.74
CA ALA A 236 -5.00 10.16 8.88
C ALA A 236 -6.47 10.41 8.48
N LEU A 237 -7.42 9.77 9.17
CA LEU A 237 -8.85 9.99 9.01
C LEU A 237 -9.37 11.22 9.77
N LYS A 238 -8.63 11.64 10.80
CA LYS A 238 -8.93 12.81 11.66
C LYS A 238 -7.62 13.43 12.12
N THR A 239 -7.69 14.64 12.67
CA THR A 239 -6.52 15.22 13.34
C THR A 239 -6.30 14.55 14.69
N PHE A 240 -5.14 13.93 14.89
CA PHE A 240 -4.76 13.25 16.13
C PHE A 240 -3.25 13.25 16.34
N THR A 241 -2.81 12.90 17.55
CA THR A 241 -1.40 12.64 17.86
C THR A 241 -1.12 11.15 17.73
N ASP A 242 -0.15 10.79 16.88
CA ASP A 242 0.25 9.40 16.70
C ASP A 242 1.01 8.84 17.93
N ASP A 243 1.29 7.53 17.90
CA ASP A 243 2.03 6.86 18.97
C ASP A 243 3.46 7.40 19.15
N PHE A 244 3.97 8.13 18.16
CA PHE A 244 5.29 8.77 18.16
C PHE A 244 5.27 10.20 18.71
N GLY A 245 4.10 10.72 19.07
CA GLY A 245 3.91 12.08 19.56
C GLY A 245 3.89 13.15 18.46
N GLN A 246 3.78 12.76 17.18
CA GLN A 246 3.64 13.67 16.06
C GLN A 246 2.16 13.95 15.77
N THR A 247 1.80 15.23 15.64
CA THR A 247 0.45 15.64 15.26
C THR A 247 0.24 15.41 13.77
N ARG A 248 -0.74 14.59 13.41
CA ARG A 248 -1.20 14.36 12.03
C ARG A 248 -2.52 15.08 11.83
N ASN A 249 -2.65 15.85 10.76
CA ASN A 249 -3.91 16.47 10.38
C ASN A 249 -4.74 15.52 9.53
N ASN A 250 -6.06 15.77 9.48
CA ASN A 250 -6.96 14.99 8.62
C ASN A 250 -6.49 15.03 7.14
N GLY A 251 -6.33 13.86 6.55
CA GLY A 251 -5.87 13.68 5.17
C GLY A 251 -4.36 13.65 5.00
N ASP A 252 -3.57 13.90 6.05
CA ASP A 252 -2.13 13.77 5.98
C ASP A 252 -1.75 12.30 5.70
N GLU A 253 -0.79 12.10 4.81
CA GLU A 253 -0.23 10.79 4.48
C GLU A 253 1.24 10.73 4.88
N TRP A 254 1.68 9.59 5.42
CA TRP A 254 3.06 9.38 5.82
C TRP A 254 3.47 7.91 5.72
N LEU A 255 4.77 7.66 5.86
CA LEU A 255 5.32 6.32 5.92
C LEU A 255 5.77 5.98 7.33
N VAL A 256 5.50 4.75 7.75
CA VAL A 256 6.10 4.15 8.94
C VAL A 256 7.14 3.13 8.47
N THR A 257 8.38 3.34 8.88
CA THR A 257 9.53 2.49 8.54
C THR A 257 10.04 1.78 9.78
N ILE A 258 10.91 0.78 9.57
CA ILE A 258 11.55 0.04 10.66
C ILE A 258 12.41 0.92 11.59
N GLU A 259 12.86 2.08 11.12
CA GLU A 259 13.62 3.03 11.95
C GLU A 259 12.80 3.60 13.11
N GLN A 260 11.47 3.62 12.95
CA GLN A 260 10.54 4.07 13.98
C GLN A 260 10.09 2.90 14.86
N THR A 261 9.58 1.82 14.25
CA THR A 261 9.11 0.62 14.95
C THR A 261 9.30 -0.65 14.14
N GLU A 262 9.60 -1.76 14.82
CA GLU A 262 9.64 -3.09 14.19
C GLU A 262 8.24 -3.61 13.89
N THR A 263 7.26 -3.27 14.73
CA THR A 263 5.87 -3.66 14.58
C THR A 263 4.96 -2.46 14.80
N HIS A 264 4.05 -2.21 13.87
CA HIS A 264 3.09 -1.11 13.97
C HIS A 264 1.66 -1.65 14.02
N ILE A 265 0.92 -1.28 15.07
CA ILE A 265 -0.51 -1.57 15.17
C ILE A 265 -1.25 -0.33 14.67
N LEU A 266 -2.05 -0.48 13.64
CA LEU A 266 -2.82 0.63 13.05
C LEU A 266 -3.74 1.25 14.11
N ASN A 267 -3.62 2.56 14.30
CA ASN A 267 -4.52 3.28 15.19
C ASN A 267 -5.93 3.41 14.59
N VAL A 268 -6.92 3.77 15.41
CA VAL A 268 -8.33 3.95 14.98
C VAL A 268 -8.47 5.03 13.91
N TYR A 269 -7.64 6.07 14.00
CA TYR A 269 -7.64 7.20 13.06
C TYR A 269 -6.63 7.03 11.93
N GLU A 270 -5.97 5.88 11.84
CA GLU A 270 -5.05 5.54 10.76
C GLU A 270 -5.74 4.60 9.78
N GLU A 271 -5.53 4.86 8.50
CA GLU A 271 -5.95 3.99 7.42
C GLU A 271 -4.73 3.54 6.65
N LEU A 272 -4.57 2.22 6.49
CA LEU A 272 -3.53 1.65 5.66
C LEU A 272 -3.92 1.79 4.19
N ILE A 273 -3.19 2.61 3.44
CA ILE A 273 -3.38 2.74 1.98
C ILE A 273 -2.71 1.56 1.29
N THR A 274 -1.40 1.42 1.45
CA THR A 274 -0.59 0.37 0.81
C THR A 274 0.67 0.05 1.62
N ILE A 275 1.35 -1.04 1.25
CA ILE A 275 2.70 -1.35 1.72
C ILE A 275 3.66 -0.98 0.58
N ILE A 276 4.65 -0.13 0.87
CA ILE A 276 5.62 0.35 -0.10
C ILE A 276 6.91 -0.45 0.05
N ASP A 277 7.36 -1.04 -1.06
CA ASP A 277 8.65 -1.71 -1.13
C ASP A 277 9.78 -0.69 -1.33
N ILE A 278 10.94 -0.98 -0.74
CA ILE A 278 12.13 -0.14 -0.84
C ILE A 278 12.62 -0.06 -2.29
N THR A 279 12.89 1.15 -2.75
CA THR A 279 13.55 1.38 -4.04
C THR A 279 15.05 1.31 -3.84
N VAL A 280 15.71 0.39 -4.53
CA VAL A 280 17.16 0.16 -4.47
C VAL A 280 17.78 0.59 -5.79
N LEU A 281 18.73 1.50 -5.72
CA LEU A 281 19.58 1.91 -6.83
C LEU A 281 20.97 1.30 -6.67
N ASN A 282 21.51 0.75 -7.76
CA ASN A 282 22.90 0.32 -7.85
C ASN A 282 23.84 1.49 -8.23
N SER A 283 25.16 1.27 -8.16
CA SER A 283 26.18 2.29 -8.53
C SER A 283 26.05 2.78 -9.97
N ARG A 284 25.53 1.95 -10.87
CA ARG A 284 25.31 2.27 -12.29
C ARG A 284 23.86 2.62 -12.61
N GLN A 285 23.07 3.01 -11.62
CA GLN A 285 21.67 3.37 -11.81
C GLN A 285 21.38 4.77 -11.26
N TYR A 286 20.36 5.39 -11.83
CA TYR A 286 19.80 6.65 -11.38
C TYR A 286 18.29 6.69 -11.63
N CYS A 287 17.60 7.58 -10.94
CA CYS A 287 16.19 7.86 -11.20
C CYS A 287 15.85 9.32 -10.91
N ALA A 288 14.83 9.83 -11.59
CA ALA A 288 14.26 11.14 -11.31
C ALA A 288 12.92 10.97 -10.59
N ILE A 289 12.84 11.52 -9.38
CA ILE A 289 11.60 11.62 -8.61
C ILE A 289 10.86 12.88 -9.03
N LEU A 290 9.60 12.75 -9.37
CA LEU A 290 8.68 13.86 -9.58
C LEU A 290 8.02 14.25 -8.25
N ASP A 291 7.81 15.54 -8.08
CA ASP A 291 7.10 16.14 -6.94
C ASP A 291 7.73 15.79 -5.58
N PRO A 292 9.06 15.93 -5.41
CA PRO A 292 9.77 15.46 -4.21
C PRO A 292 9.30 16.17 -2.94
N VAL A 293 9.29 15.44 -1.82
CA VAL A 293 8.98 16.00 -0.50
C VAL A 293 10.09 16.94 -0.03
N SER A 294 9.69 18.15 0.39
CA SER A 294 10.56 19.14 1.06
C SER A 294 10.94 18.69 2.48
N ALA A 295 11.95 19.32 3.07
CA ALA A 295 12.27 19.14 4.50
C ALA A 295 11.07 19.47 5.42
N ASP A 296 10.16 20.34 4.97
CA ASP A 296 8.93 20.70 5.68
C ASP A 296 7.81 19.65 5.57
N GLY A 297 8.06 18.51 4.93
CA GLY A 297 7.08 17.42 4.76
C GLY A 297 6.02 17.67 3.68
N LYS A 298 6.20 18.69 2.83
CA LYS A 298 5.27 19.02 1.73
C LYS A 298 5.87 18.73 0.36
N ASN A 299 5.04 18.24 -0.55
CA ASN A 299 5.43 17.93 -1.93
C ASN A 299 5.69 19.20 -2.73
N GLN A 300 6.85 19.25 -3.41
CA GLN A 300 7.21 20.35 -4.29
C GLN A 300 6.69 20.07 -5.70
N LEU A 301 5.42 20.39 -5.93
CA LEU A 301 4.72 20.13 -7.19
C LEU A 301 5.47 20.76 -8.39
N GLY A 302 5.64 19.98 -9.44
CA GLY A 302 6.31 20.35 -10.69
C GLY A 302 7.84 20.27 -10.65
N LYS A 303 8.44 20.05 -9.49
CA LYS A 303 9.90 19.89 -9.39
C LYS A 303 10.32 18.44 -9.58
N LYS A 304 11.59 18.27 -9.96
CA LYS A 304 12.23 16.97 -10.13
C LYS A 304 13.46 16.89 -9.24
N LYS A 305 13.66 15.72 -8.60
CA LYS A 305 14.87 15.42 -7.82
C LYS A 305 15.59 14.24 -8.44
N LEU A 306 16.81 14.48 -8.90
CA LEU A 306 17.68 13.43 -9.42
C LEU A 306 18.34 12.68 -8.26
N ILE A 307 18.26 11.36 -8.26
CA ILE A 307 18.99 10.49 -7.35
C ILE A 307 19.90 9.60 -8.18
N VAL A 308 21.19 9.61 -7.86
CA VAL A 308 22.24 8.88 -8.57
C VAL A 308 23.04 8.01 -7.60
N GLY A 309 23.42 6.82 -8.07
CA GLY A 309 24.33 5.92 -7.39
C GLY A 309 23.67 5.02 -6.34
N GLU A 310 24.50 4.33 -5.56
CA GLU A 310 24.07 3.34 -4.56
C GLU A 310 23.27 3.99 -3.44
N LYS A 311 21.95 3.91 -3.53
CA LYS A 311 21.02 4.45 -2.54
C LYS A 311 19.79 3.56 -2.42
N THR A 312 19.35 3.40 -1.17
CA THR A 312 18.13 2.71 -0.83
C THR A 312 17.20 3.70 -0.16
N PHE A 313 15.99 3.85 -0.67
CA PHE A 313 15.01 4.80 -0.12
C PHE A 313 13.58 4.33 -0.41
N PHE A 314 12.63 4.82 0.38
CA PHE A 314 11.20 4.66 0.11
C PHE A 314 10.68 5.90 -0.63
N LEU A 315 9.85 5.68 -1.63
CA LEU A 315 9.10 6.77 -2.29
C LEU A 315 8.08 7.31 -1.30
N GLN A 316 8.16 8.61 -1.02
CA GLN A 316 7.22 9.27 -0.11
C GLN A 316 5.82 9.36 -0.72
N PRO A 317 4.78 9.65 0.09
CA PRO A 317 3.42 9.81 -0.42
C PRO A 317 3.36 10.84 -1.55
N TYR A 318 2.71 10.44 -2.65
CA TYR A 318 2.60 11.18 -3.91
C TYR A 318 3.88 11.35 -4.74
N GLU A 319 5.03 10.86 -4.28
CA GLU A 319 6.23 10.78 -5.12
C GLU A 319 6.08 9.68 -6.16
N ARG A 320 6.59 9.94 -7.37
CA ARG A 320 6.60 8.97 -8.46
C ARG A 320 7.88 9.07 -9.27
N LEU A 321 8.32 7.94 -9.81
CA LEU A 321 9.47 7.89 -10.71
C LEU A 321 9.02 8.32 -12.12
N GLU A 322 9.74 9.26 -12.74
CA GLU A 322 9.37 9.77 -14.08
C GLU A 322 9.46 8.70 -15.17
N LYS A 323 10.56 7.94 -15.17
CA LYS A 323 10.87 6.91 -16.16
C LYS A 323 11.39 5.62 -15.49
N GLY A 324 10.98 5.37 -14.25
CA GLY A 324 11.47 4.26 -13.43
C GLY A 324 12.95 4.39 -13.05
N ILE A 325 13.58 3.26 -12.76
CA ILE A 325 15.03 3.16 -12.52
C ILE A 325 15.73 3.05 -13.88
N GLN A 326 16.68 3.94 -14.13
CA GLN A 326 17.45 4.03 -15.38
C GLN A 326 18.90 3.65 -15.13
N GLU A 327 19.56 3.13 -16.18
CA GLU A 327 21.00 2.87 -16.15
C GLU A 327 21.79 4.10 -16.58
N ILE A 328 22.92 4.33 -15.93
CA ILE A 328 23.85 5.40 -16.28
C ILE A 328 24.37 5.19 -17.71
N ASN A 329 24.50 6.27 -18.47
CA ASN A 329 25.02 6.19 -19.83
C ASN A 329 26.53 6.09 -19.79
N ILE A 330 27.05 4.90 -20.01
CA ILE A 330 28.49 4.66 -20.18
C ILE A 330 28.84 4.94 -21.64
N LEU A 331 29.77 5.87 -21.84
CA LEU A 331 30.29 6.24 -23.16
C LEU A 331 31.75 5.81 -23.26
N ASP A 332 32.06 5.03 -24.29
CA ASP A 332 33.42 4.68 -24.67
C ASP A 332 34.12 5.85 -25.41
N GLU A 333 35.41 5.74 -25.68
CA GLU A 333 36.20 6.76 -26.42
C GLU A 333 35.59 7.08 -27.80
N ASP A 334 35.02 6.06 -28.45
CA ASP A 334 34.39 6.15 -29.77
C ASP A 334 32.90 6.52 -29.71
N GLU A 335 32.35 6.83 -28.54
CA GLU A 335 30.93 7.12 -28.39
C GLU A 335 30.67 8.56 -27.93
N GLY A 336 29.49 9.08 -28.28
CA GLY A 336 29.04 10.37 -27.78
C GLY A 336 27.52 10.47 -27.71
N LEU A 337 27.03 11.40 -26.91
CA LEU A 337 25.60 11.72 -26.78
C LEU A 337 25.33 13.10 -27.33
N ILE A 338 24.24 13.23 -28.10
CA ILE A 338 23.68 14.54 -28.38
C ILE A 338 22.66 14.85 -27.30
N LEU A 339 22.94 15.94 -26.60
CA LEU A 339 22.12 16.46 -25.52
C LEU A 339 21.35 17.68 -26.00
N LYS A 340 20.17 17.88 -25.42
CA LYS A 340 19.35 19.07 -25.62
C LYS A 340 18.94 19.63 -24.28
N CYS A 341 19.14 20.93 -24.13
CA CYS A 341 18.72 21.69 -22.96
C CYS A 341 17.21 21.94 -23.03
N THR A 342 16.42 21.57 -22.02
CA THR A 342 15.00 21.95 -21.91
C THR A 342 14.82 23.25 -21.13
N GLU A 343 15.63 23.46 -20.10
CA GLU A 343 15.62 24.63 -19.23
C GLU A 343 17.03 25.19 -19.08
N SER A 344 17.20 26.50 -18.99
CA SER A 344 18.52 27.09 -18.83
C SER A 344 19.16 26.67 -17.50
N PHE A 345 20.40 26.17 -17.56
CA PHE A 345 21.15 25.75 -16.37
C PHE A 345 22.65 25.92 -16.59
N GLU A 346 23.39 25.92 -15.49
CA GLU A 346 24.86 25.91 -15.50
C GLU A 346 25.35 24.47 -15.56
N ASP A 347 26.03 24.13 -16.65
CA ASP A 347 26.62 22.80 -16.82
C ASP A 347 27.86 22.68 -15.92
N GLU A 348 27.77 21.89 -14.85
CA GLU A 348 28.88 21.68 -13.92
C GLU A 348 30.09 21.02 -14.58
N ILE A 349 29.88 20.23 -15.65
CA ILE A 349 30.94 19.45 -16.30
C ILE A 349 31.79 20.38 -17.17
N ASP A 350 31.14 21.11 -18.08
CA ASP A 350 31.84 21.97 -19.05
C ASP A 350 31.99 23.42 -18.53
N LYS A 351 31.39 23.77 -17.39
CA LYS A 351 31.33 25.13 -16.80
C LYS A 351 30.80 26.17 -17.77
N VAL A 352 29.79 25.80 -18.55
CA VAL A 352 29.12 26.67 -19.53
C VAL A 352 27.66 26.86 -19.13
N THR A 353 27.18 28.10 -19.19
CA THR A 353 25.75 28.42 -19.09
C THR A 353 25.06 28.01 -20.38
N ARG A 354 24.18 27.01 -20.31
CA ARG A 354 23.41 26.54 -21.46
C ARG A 354 22.02 27.13 -21.46
N MET A 355 21.58 27.63 -22.61
CA MET A 355 20.24 28.19 -22.78
C MET A 355 19.26 27.09 -23.17
N ALA A 356 17.97 27.30 -22.88
CA ALA A 356 16.91 26.39 -23.29
C ALA A 356 16.91 26.21 -24.82
N GLY A 357 16.89 24.96 -25.28
CA GLY A 357 16.94 24.59 -26.69
C GLY A 357 18.34 24.33 -27.25
N ASP A 358 19.41 24.68 -26.53
CA ASP A 358 20.78 24.43 -26.96
C ASP A 358 21.06 22.93 -27.11
N ARG A 359 21.81 22.59 -28.15
CA ARG A 359 22.28 21.23 -28.43
C ARG A 359 23.79 21.19 -28.40
N TRP A 360 24.36 20.10 -27.91
CA TRP A 360 25.80 19.87 -27.92
C TRP A 360 26.12 18.38 -27.93
N LEU A 361 27.34 18.06 -28.37
CA LEU A 361 27.89 16.72 -28.37
C LEU A 361 28.73 16.50 -27.11
N LEU A 362 28.36 15.49 -26.32
CA LEU A 362 29.13 14.98 -25.20
C LEU A 362 29.94 13.76 -25.66
N ARG A 363 31.28 13.84 -25.72
CA ARG A 363 32.17 12.73 -26.12
C ARG A 363 32.62 11.88 -24.92
N GLY A 364 32.82 10.58 -25.10
CA GLY A 364 33.47 9.72 -24.09
C GLY A 364 35.01 9.90 -24.03
N PRO A 365 35.72 9.11 -23.20
CA PRO A 365 35.21 8.07 -22.31
C PRO A 365 34.71 8.66 -20.98
N ARG A 366 33.42 8.50 -20.65
CA ARG A 366 32.86 8.93 -19.35
C ARG A 366 31.53 8.27 -19.04
N GLU A 367 31.21 8.21 -17.76
CA GLU A 367 29.87 7.91 -17.27
C GLU A 367 29.05 9.21 -17.21
N TYR A 368 27.86 9.20 -17.79
CA TYR A 368 27.00 10.38 -17.87
C TYR A 368 25.60 10.10 -17.35
N VAL A 369 25.18 10.96 -16.42
CA VAL A 369 23.81 11.02 -15.93
C VAL A 369 23.21 12.36 -16.36
N PRO A 370 22.11 12.35 -17.14
CA PRO A 370 21.48 13.59 -17.55
C PRO A 370 20.88 14.31 -16.33
N PRO A 371 21.21 15.60 -16.10
CA PRO A 371 20.50 16.40 -15.11
C PRO A 371 19.05 16.62 -15.52
N THR A 372 18.21 17.08 -14.59
CA THR A 372 16.75 17.21 -14.78
C THR A 372 16.35 18.13 -15.93
N GLN A 373 17.22 19.08 -16.29
CA GLN A 373 17.02 20.08 -17.35
C GLN A 373 17.52 19.61 -18.72
N VAL A 374 18.06 18.39 -18.83
CA VAL A 374 18.69 17.90 -20.06
C VAL A 374 18.02 16.63 -20.56
N GLU A 375 17.73 16.63 -21.85
CA GLU A 375 17.19 15.49 -22.57
C GLU A 375 18.25 14.90 -23.50
N ILE A 376 18.40 13.57 -23.48
CA ILE A 376 19.25 12.84 -24.42
C ILE A 376 18.46 12.63 -25.71
N LEU A 377 18.94 13.19 -26.82
CA LEU A 377 18.30 13.04 -28.13
C LEU A 377 18.72 11.76 -28.83
N MET A 378 20.03 11.50 -28.91
CA MET A 378 20.56 10.32 -29.59
C MET A 378 21.98 9.99 -29.16
N LYS A 379 22.33 8.70 -29.25
CA LYS A 379 23.70 8.20 -29.11
C LYS A 379 24.35 8.12 -30.48
N ARG A 380 25.58 8.63 -30.59
CA ARG A 380 26.41 8.61 -31.80
C ARG A 380 27.65 7.76 -31.55
N LYS A 381 28.07 7.07 -32.60
CA LYS A 381 29.34 6.34 -32.66
C LYS A 381 30.28 7.05 -33.62
N ALA A 382 31.56 7.01 -33.30
CA ALA A 382 32.62 7.43 -34.17
C ALA A 382 32.64 6.54 -35.41
N ILE A 383 32.87 7.16 -36.56
CA ILE A 383 33.06 6.46 -37.81
C ILE A 383 34.58 6.36 -37.99
N PRO A 384 35.18 5.16 -37.88
CA PRO A 384 36.60 4.99 -38.17
C PRO A 384 36.82 5.16 -39.67
N LEU A 385 37.76 6.04 -40.04
CA LEU A 385 38.11 6.34 -41.43
C LEU A 385 39.61 6.15 -41.60
N ASP A 386 39.99 5.32 -42.56
CA ASP A 386 41.38 5.12 -42.99
C ASP A 386 41.87 6.29 -43.85
N GLU A 387 43.18 6.39 -44.11
CA GLU A 387 43.81 7.50 -44.89
C GLU A 387 43.14 7.74 -46.24
N ASN A 388 42.68 6.66 -46.88
CA ASN A 388 42.02 6.69 -48.19
C ASN A 388 40.48 6.66 -48.12
N GLU A 389 39.90 6.71 -46.92
CA GLU A 389 38.45 6.71 -46.70
C GLU A 389 37.96 8.06 -46.17
N GLY A 390 36.70 8.38 -46.47
CA GLY A 390 36.08 9.57 -45.94
C GLY A 390 34.57 9.55 -45.98
N ILE A 391 33.96 10.59 -45.45
CA ILE A 391 32.51 10.79 -45.43
C ILE A 391 32.13 12.20 -45.86
N TYR A 392 30.93 12.33 -46.44
CA TYR A 392 30.31 13.61 -46.68
C TYR A 392 29.47 14.02 -45.48
N VAL A 393 29.76 15.20 -44.96
CA VAL A 393 29.09 15.78 -43.79
C VAL A 393 28.44 17.09 -44.19
N ARG A 394 27.16 17.24 -43.87
CA ARG A 394 26.41 18.48 -44.04
C ARG A 394 26.15 19.11 -42.69
N ASN A 395 26.40 20.40 -42.60
CA ASN A 395 26.02 21.17 -41.42
C ASN A 395 24.57 21.68 -41.56
N ILE A 396 23.74 21.38 -40.58
CA ILE A 396 22.30 21.65 -40.54
C ILE A 396 22.02 23.15 -40.41
N LYS A 397 22.90 23.92 -39.74
CA LYS A 397 22.70 25.36 -39.52
C LYS A 397 22.96 26.20 -40.77
N ASN A 398 24.03 25.90 -41.50
CA ASN A 398 24.44 26.70 -42.66
C ASN A 398 24.27 25.97 -44.01
N GLY A 399 23.86 24.71 -44.00
CA GLY A 399 23.68 23.87 -45.19
C GLY A 399 24.97 23.47 -45.89
N ARG A 400 26.15 23.85 -45.40
CA ARG A 400 27.44 23.62 -46.07
C ARG A 400 27.80 22.14 -45.99
N VAL A 401 28.08 21.55 -47.15
CA VAL A 401 28.60 20.18 -47.27
C VAL A 401 30.12 20.22 -47.38
N ARG A 402 30.80 19.30 -46.70
CA ARG A 402 32.25 19.12 -46.75
C ARG A 402 32.61 17.65 -46.66
N THR A 403 33.83 17.31 -47.06
CA THR A 403 34.44 15.99 -46.88
C THR A 403 35.26 15.94 -45.60
N VAL A 404 35.25 14.79 -44.93
CA VAL A 404 36.13 14.45 -43.82
C VAL A 404 36.84 13.15 -44.18
N ILE A 405 38.18 13.13 -44.11
CA ILE A 405 39.03 12.08 -44.68
C ILE A 405 40.11 11.70 -43.66
N GLY A 406 40.51 10.43 -43.60
CA GLY A 406 41.76 10.00 -42.95
C GLY A 406 41.80 10.08 -41.42
N GLN A 407 40.66 10.31 -40.75
CA GLN A 407 40.60 10.38 -39.30
C GLN A 407 39.27 9.86 -38.77
N THR A 408 39.30 9.14 -37.65
CA THR A 408 38.09 8.75 -36.91
C THR A 408 37.28 9.98 -36.55
N TYR A 409 36.02 10.02 -37.00
CA TYR A 409 35.20 11.22 -36.88
C TYR A 409 33.87 10.95 -36.17
N ILE A 410 33.56 11.75 -35.16
CA ILE A 410 32.24 11.82 -34.52
C ILE A 410 31.54 13.07 -35.03
N LEU A 411 30.39 12.89 -35.68
CA LEU A 411 29.55 13.99 -36.17
C LEU A 411 29.16 14.91 -35.01
N THR A 412 29.37 16.22 -35.18
CA THR A 412 28.98 17.25 -34.20
C THR A 412 27.47 17.45 -34.15
N GLU A 413 26.97 18.15 -33.13
CA GLU A 413 25.52 18.35 -32.89
C GLU A 413 24.75 18.99 -34.05
N ASN A 414 25.44 19.75 -34.89
CA ASN A 414 24.87 20.44 -36.05
C ASN A 414 25.24 19.75 -37.37
N GLU A 415 25.75 18.53 -37.33
CA GLU A 415 26.19 17.79 -38.51
C GLU A 415 25.35 16.53 -38.72
N GLU A 416 25.07 16.24 -39.99
CA GLU A 416 24.43 15.02 -40.48
C GLU A 416 25.25 14.42 -41.64
N LEU A 417 25.08 13.13 -41.88
CA LEU A 417 25.65 12.47 -43.06
C LEU A 417 24.89 12.93 -44.30
N TRP A 418 25.62 13.25 -45.37
CA TRP A 418 25.03 13.74 -46.61
C TRP A 418 25.23 12.75 -47.73
N ASP A 419 24.13 12.36 -48.36
CA ASP A 419 24.17 11.44 -49.49
C ASP A 419 24.55 12.18 -50.78
N LYS A 420 25.70 11.81 -51.35
CA LYS A 420 26.10 12.27 -52.68
C LYS A 420 25.44 11.40 -53.72
N GLU A 421 24.57 11.98 -54.54
CA GLU A 421 23.98 11.27 -55.68
C GLU A 421 24.88 11.35 -56.91
N LEU A 422 25.05 10.21 -57.58
CA LEU A 422 25.79 10.11 -58.83
C LEU A 422 24.85 9.63 -59.95
N PRO A 423 25.11 10.01 -61.20
CA PRO A 423 24.40 9.44 -62.35
C PRO A 423 24.52 7.91 -62.38
N LEU A 424 23.41 7.22 -62.67
CA LEU A 424 23.31 5.74 -62.70
C LEU A 424 24.45 5.05 -63.47
N ARG A 425 24.90 5.64 -64.58
CA ARG A 425 26.02 5.10 -65.38
C ARG A 425 27.33 5.09 -64.61
N ILE A 426 27.64 6.17 -63.88
CA ILE A 426 28.85 6.29 -63.08
C ILE A 426 28.80 5.31 -61.91
N GLU A 427 27.63 5.15 -61.27
CA GLU A 427 27.46 4.16 -60.21
C GLU A 427 27.70 2.73 -60.70
N GLN A 428 27.22 2.38 -61.90
CA GLN A 428 27.48 1.08 -62.54
C GLN A 428 28.97 0.86 -62.83
N LEU A 429 29.71 1.91 -63.22
CA LEU A 429 31.14 1.82 -63.50
C LEU A 429 31.94 1.62 -62.21
N LEU A 430 31.65 2.41 -61.17
CA LEU A 430 32.28 2.25 -59.85
C LEU A 430 32.03 0.85 -59.26
N GLN A 431 30.85 0.27 -59.50
CA GLN A 431 30.55 -1.11 -59.08
C GLN A 431 31.33 -2.16 -59.87
N LYS A 432 31.53 -1.96 -61.18
CA LYS A 432 32.29 -2.90 -62.03
C LYS A 432 33.77 -2.93 -61.69
N ASP A 433 34.39 -1.78 -61.46
CA ASP A 433 35.82 -1.71 -61.12
C ASP A 433 36.10 -2.26 -59.72
N SER A 434 35.14 -2.14 -58.79
CA SER A 434 35.21 -2.77 -57.46
C SER A 434 35.29 -4.31 -57.52
N LEU A 435 34.81 -4.96 -58.60
CA LEU A 435 34.87 -6.41 -58.79
C LEU A 435 36.24 -6.91 -59.26
N VAL A 436 37.12 -6.03 -59.76
CA VAL A 436 38.47 -6.37 -60.24
C VAL A 436 39.45 -6.41 -59.06
N GLU A 437 39.28 -5.54 -58.07
CA GLU A 437 40.08 -5.48 -56.82
C GLU A 437 39.38 -6.20 -55.64
N LYS A 438 39.18 -7.52 -55.77
CA LYS A 438 38.41 -8.34 -54.81
C LYS A 438 38.93 -8.40 -53.36
N HIS A 439 40.10 -7.83 -53.05
CA HIS A 439 40.71 -7.98 -51.73
C HIS A 439 40.59 -6.74 -50.81
N ILE A 440 40.14 -5.57 -51.29
CA ILE A 440 40.25 -4.31 -50.52
C ILE A 440 38.90 -3.59 -50.27
N ARG A 441 37.88 -3.75 -51.13
CA ARG A 441 36.69 -2.84 -51.15
C ARG A 441 35.35 -3.42 -50.68
N THR A 442 35.34 -4.47 -49.84
CA THR A 442 34.08 -5.02 -49.29
C THR A 442 33.38 -4.10 -48.26
N LYS A 443 34.03 -3.01 -47.82
CA LYS A 443 33.51 -2.09 -46.79
C LYS A 443 32.63 -0.94 -47.32
N ASP A 444 32.63 -0.65 -48.62
CA ASP A 444 31.92 0.52 -49.20
C ASP A 444 30.57 0.18 -49.84
N ILE A 445 30.28 -1.12 -49.88
CA ILE A 445 29.04 -1.69 -50.39
C ILE A 445 28.21 -2.12 -49.19
N ASP A 446 26.94 -1.72 -49.16
CA ASP A 446 26.02 -2.23 -48.17
C ASP A 446 25.83 -3.74 -48.37
N THR A 447 26.30 -4.51 -47.39
CA THR A 447 26.31 -5.98 -47.40
C THR A 447 24.93 -6.60 -47.61
N LYS A 448 23.85 -5.86 -47.34
CA LYS A 448 22.46 -6.31 -47.54
C LYS A 448 21.90 -6.02 -48.92
N THR A 449 22.28 -4.89 -49.53
CA THR A 449 21.65 -4.42 -50.77
C THR A 449 22.58 -4.51 -51.98
N GLY A 450 23.88 -4.73 -51.79
CA GLY A 450 24.88 -4.70 -52.85
C GLY A 450 25.05 -3.29 -53.47
N LYS A 451 24.46 -2.26 -52.85
CA LYS A 451 24.49 -0.88 -53.34
C LYS A 451 25.54 -0.05 -52.60
N ARG A 452 26.03 1.00 -53.27
CA ARG A 452 26.99 1.94 -52.70
C ARG A 452 26.38 2.69 -51.52
N ILE A 453 27.14 2.82 -50.45
CA ILE A 453 26.80 3.71 -49.33
C ILE A 453 26.98 5.17 -49.79
N LYS A 454 25.89 5.91 -49.95
CA LYS A 454 25.89 7.22 -50.63
C LYS A 454 26.63 8.32 -49.88
N TRP A 455 26.65 8.28 -48.54
CA TRP A 455 27.34 9.25 -47.69
C TRP A 455 28.84 9.01 -47.53
N LYS A 456 29.35 7.85 -47.97
CA LYS A 456 30.80 7.63 -48.04
C LYS A 456 31.41 8.41 -49.19
N LEU A 457 32.63 8.89 -48.98
CA LEU A 457 33.45 9.57 -49.98
C LEU A 457 33.60 8.69 -51.21
N VAL A 458 33.35 9.26 -52.38
CA VAL A 458 33.53 8.54 -53.64
C VAL A 458 35.00 8.56 -53.98
N THR A 459 35.63 7.39 -53.90
CA THR A 459 37.02 7.19 -54.29
C THR A 459 37.11 6.37 -55.57
N TYR A 460 38.06 6.72 -56.44
CA TYR A 460 38.29 6.01 -57.70
C TYR A 460 39.79 5.88 -57.95
N HIS A 461 40.26 4.65 -58.12
CA HIS A 461 41.66 4.38 -58.43
C HIS A 461 41.83 4.39 -59.95
N ILE A 462 42.67 5.30 -60.46
CA ILE A 462 42.93 5.41 -61.90
C ILE A 462 44.00 4.38 -62.29
N PRO A 463 43.71 3.45 -63.22
CA PRO A 463 44.71 2.57 -63.81
C PRO A 463 45.87 3.32 -64.51
N GLN A 464 46.97 2.61 -64.73
CA GLN A 464 48.09 3.14 -65.51
C GLN A 464 47.63 3.49 -66.95
N ASN A 465 48.11 4.61 -67.48
CA ASN A 465 47.79 5.15 -68.82
C ASN A 465 46.33 5.60 -69.03
N GLU A 466 45.53 5.72 -67.99
CA GLU A 466 44.19 6.31 -68.05
C GLU A 466 44.20 7.74 -67.47
N ALA A 467 43.21 8.56 -67.88
CA ALA A 467 43.06 9.93 -67.39
C ALA A 467 41.60 10.21 -67.09
N VAL A 468 41.33 10.68 -65.88
CA VAL A 468 39.98 11.02 -65.42
C VAL A 468 39.83 12.53 -65.41
N GLN A 469 38.73 13.02 -65.97
CA GLN A 469 38.34 14.41 -65.83
C GLN A 469 37.26 14.54 -64.75
N VAL A 470 37.53 15.43 -63.80
CA VAL A 470 36.62 15.81 -62.72
C VAL A 470 36.24 17.27 -62.92
N TYR A 471 34.95 17.56 -62.85
CA TYR A 471 34.42 18.93 -62.92
C TYR A 471 33.87 19.35 -61.56
N ASP A 472 34.41 20.43 -61.02
CA ASP A 472 33.91 21.09 -59.82
C ASP A 472 32.82 22.10 -60.22
N TYR A 473 31.58 21.85 -59.80
CA TYR A 473 30.44 22.73 -60.11
C TYR A 473 30.46 24.04 -59.32
N LYS A 474 31.14 24.09 -58.19
CA LYS A 474 31.22 25.28 -57.33
C LYS A 474 32.24 26.27 -57.87
N VAL A 475 33.44 25.79 -58.23
CA VAL A 475 34.51 26.61 -58.80
C VAL A 475 34.37 26.76 -60.32
N LYS A 476 33.54 25.92 -60.96
CA LYS A 476 33.34 25.83 -62.42
C LYS A 476 34.63 25.56 -63.17
N GLN A 477 35.46 24.70 -62.62
CA GLN A 477 36.75 24.31 -63.21
C GLN A 477 36.82 22.79 -63.36
N SER A 478 37.49 22.33 -64.41
CA SER A 478 37.81 20.93 -64.59
C SER A 478 39.26 20.66 -64.29
N ARG A 479 39.54 19.60 -63.53
CA ARG A 479 40.89 19.04 -63.37
C ARG A 479 40.97 17.69 -64.08
N ILE A 480 42.08 17.44 -64.76
CA ILE A 480 42.40 16.17 -65.40
C ILE A 480 43.51 15.53 -64.59
N ILE A 481 43.30 14.29 -64.17
CA ILE A 481 44.21 13.54 -63.31
C ILE A 481 44.64 12.30 -64.11
N PHE A 482 45.95 12.11 -64.26
CA PHE A 482 46.54 10.98 -64.98
C PHE A 482 46.93 9.89 -63.99
N GLY A 483 46.67 8.63 -64.33
CA GLY A 483 47.03 7.49 -63.48
C GLY A 483 48.52 7.12 -63.52
N PRO A 484 49.01 6.31 -62.55
CA PRO A 484 48.24 5.71 -61.46
C PRO A 484 48.13 6.66 -60.25
N ASP A 485 46.90 7.04 -59.88
CA ASP A 485 46.60 7.89 -58.72
C ASP A 485 45.19 7.59 -58.17
N LEU A 486 44.91 7.98 -56.92
CA LEU A 486 43.60 7.82 -56.27
C LEU A 486 42.86 9.17 -56.24
N ILE A 487 41.69 9.22 -56.88
CA ILE A 487 40.84 10.40 -56.84
C ILE A 487 39.84 10.27 -55.71
N MET A 488 39.72 11.34 -54.93
CA MET A 488 38.65 11.54 -53.96
C MET A 488 37.78 12.71 -54.40
N LEU A 489 36.49 12.46 -54.64
CA LEU A 489 35.57 13.52 -55.09
C LEU A 489 35.15 14.41 -53.93
N GLU A 490 35.33 15.72 -54.07
CA GLU A 490 34.70 16.71 -53.20
C GLU A 490 33.16 16.75 -53.38
N PRO A 491 32.39 17.36 -52.46
CA PRO A 491 30.92 17.32 -52.52
C PRO A 491 30.34 17.88 -53.82
N ASP A 492 30.95 18.94 -54.34
CA ASP A 492 30.50 19.65 -55.55
C ASP A 492 31.16 19.12 -56.84
N GLU A 493 32.07 18.14 -56.73
CA GLU A 493 32.78 17.56 -57.87
C GLU A 493 32.07 16.36 -58.49
N HIS A 494 32.09 16.23 -59.81
CA HIS A 494 31.57 15.06 -60.50
C HIS A 494 32.52 14.57 -61.59
N PHE A 495 32.50 13.27 -61.86
CA PHE A 495 33.15 12.72 -63.04
C PHE A 495 32.44 13.23 -64.30
N THR A 496 33.21 13.73 -65.26
CA THR A 496 32.66 14.04 -66.58
C THR A 496 32.62 12.77 -67.42
N HIS A 497 31.43 12.42 -67.88
CA HIS A 497 31.24 11.26 -68.75
C HIS A 497 31.40 11.67 -70.22
N ILE A 498 32.38 11.10 -70.90
CA ILE A 498 32.56 11.25 -72.36
C ILE A 498 31.97 10.00 -73.03
N ASN A 499 30.97 10.19 -73.89
CA ASN A 499 30.37 9.09 -74.64
C ASN A 499 31.14 8.88 -75.95
N SER A 500 31.98 7.84 -76.02
CA SER A 500 32.66 7.45 -77.26
C SER A 500 31.86 6.37 -77.99
N SER A 501 31.58 6.58 -79.27
CA SER A 501 30.79 5.68 -80.13
C SER A 501 31.63 4.48 -80.62
N GLY A 502 32.20 3.70 -79.70
CA GLY A 502 32.98 2.51 -79.99
C GLY A 502 32.27 1.25 -79.50
N SER A 503 31.88 0.36 -80.41
CA SER A 503 31.28 -0.94 -80.11
C SER A 503 32.31 -1.93 -79.56
N MET A 504 32.77 -1.72 -78.33
CA MET A 504 33.29 -2.75 -77.43
C MET A 504 33.63 -2.11 -76.09
N VAL A 505 33.11 -2.70 -75.01
CA VAL A 505 33.31 -2.23 -73.62
C VAL A 505 34.79 -2.39 -73.26
N TYR A 506 35.54 -1.30 -73.36
CA TYR A 506 36.78 -1.11 -72.63
C TYR A 506 36.57 -0.06 -71.55
N SER A 507 37.44 -0.16 -70.56
CA SER A 507 37.50 0.58 -69.31
C SER A 507 37.18 2.07 -69.38
N VAL A 508 36.83 2.54 -68.20
CA VAL A 508 36.63 3.92 -67.83
C VAL A 508 37.85 4.75 -68.26
N PHE A 509 37.68 5.54 -69.33
CA PHE A 509 38.60 6.57 -69.85
C PHE A 509 39.77 6.13 -70.74
N LEU A 510 39.54 6.14 -72.05
CA LEU A 510 40.62 6.21 -73.04
C LEU A 510 40.82 7.66 -73.52
N LEU A 511 41.70 8.40 -72.85
CA LEU A 511 42.47 9.49 -73.47
C LEU A 511 43.79 8.96 -74.07
N GLY A 512 43.92 7.63 -74.22
CA GLY A 512 45.09 6.94 -74.73
C GLY A 512 45.40 7.18 -76.22
N TYR A 513 44.54 7.86 -76.98
CA TYR A 513 44.83 8.20 -78.38
C TYR A 513 45.33 9.63 -78.60
N LEU A 514 45.31 10.49 -77.59
CA LEU A 514 45.78 11.87 -77.75
C LEU A 514 47.25 12.06 -77.37
N SER A 515 47.86 11.19 -76.55
CA SER A 515 49.31 11.32 -76.30
C SER A 515 50.12 10.95 -77.54
N LEU A 516 49.80 9.87 -78.25
CA LEU A 516 50.53 9.50 -79.47
C LEU A 516 50.28 10.50 -80.61
N VAL A 517 49.07 11.05 -80.72
CA VAL A 517 48.72 12.04 -81.76
C VAL A 517 49.28 13.42 -81.43
N PHE A 518 49.32 13.88 -80.18
CA PHE A 518 50.04 15.11 -79.82
C PHE A 518 51.55 14.93 -79.86
N PHE A 519 52.11 13.76 -79.52
CA PHE A 519 53.54 13.52 -79.68
C PHE A 519 53.93 13.44 -81.16
N LEU A 520 53.10 12.84 -82.02
CA LEU A 520 53.29 12.83 -83.48
C LEU A 520 53.06 14.21 -84.10
N LEU A 521 52.04 14.99 -83.68
CA LEU A 521 51.81 16.36 -84.17
C LEU A 521 52.91 17.32 -83.69
N TYR A 522 53.39 17.18 -82.47
CA TYR A 522 54.52 17.96 -81.96
C TYR A 522 55.82 17.62 -82.70
N PHE A 523 56.05 16.35 -83.06
CA PHE A 523 57.21 15.95 -83.88
C PHE A 523 57.06 16.33 -85.36
N PHE A 524 55.84 16.30 -85.92
CA PHE A 524 55.58 16.73 -87.29
C PHE A 524 55.70 18.24 -87.47
N PHE A 525 55.19 19.04 -86.52
CA PHE A 525 55.33 20.50 -86.57
C PHE A 525 56.78 20.95 -86.40
N ARG A 526 57.58 20.23 -85.60
CA ARG A 526 59.01 20.56 -85.41
C ARG A 526 59.86 20.23 -86.64
N ARG A 527 59.39 19.35 -87.54
CA ARG A 527 60.10 18.96 -88.76
C ARG A 527 59.73 19.80 -89.99
N TYR A 528 58.70 20.66 -89.89
CA TYR A 528 58.30 21.60 -90.95
C TYR A 528 58.78 23.05 -90.68
N LEU A 529 59.47 23.27 -89.56
CA LEU A 529 59.99 24.57 -89.10
C LEU A 529 61.51 24.56 -88.84
N GLN A 530 62.23 23.66 -89.50
CA GLN A 530 63.69 23.72 -89.67
C GLN A 530 64.05 23.82 -91.14
#